data_AF-A0A8I1WNA3-F1
#
_entry.id   AF-A0A8I1WNA3-F1
#
_cell.length_a   1.000
_cell.length_b   1.000
_cell.length_c   1.000
_cell.angle_alpha   90.00
_cell.angle_beta   90.00
_cell.angle_gamma   90.00
#
_symmetry.space_group_name_H-M   'P 1'
#
loop_
_entity.id
_entity.type
_entity.pdbx_description
1 polymer ?
#
loop_
_entity_poly.entity_id
_entity_poly.type
_entity_poly.pdbx_seq_one_letter_code
_entity_poly.pdbx_strand_id
1 'polypeptide(L)'
;MALRDFASRTLVICFVGLLAACSQKAEMLKLSATQFGTATESAFDAYGTAQSAQFEPFAKSADEKRAEFLNNMETFNSSVTPANVEALVDRNASSGTVGSSSQWKATLASLRQQYQEFVAIFDNIESGSALGASAVTNSGPILKKLRQQLASITKNLQETPPQYLNRRATLVAQLNAIRADDNDDAAAKKLRYELWLQSWQSLMAAEQELQSTTLRHFISASTLGAKLQTQIDNYAKLDVASLIKAVEEGITLVDNINDLSAEELLSHGTDLIETATQ
;
A
#
# COMPACT_ATOMS: atom_id res chain seq x y z
N MET A 1 5.66 68.83 12.35
CA MET A 1 6.37 67.53 12.50
C MET A 1 5.32 66.42 12.63
N ALA A 2 4.56 66.14 11.57
CA ALA A 2 3.38 65.26 11.66
C ALA A 2 3.11 64.50 10.34
N LEU A 3 4.17 64.06 9.65
CA LEU A 3 4.08 63.23 8.44
C LEU A 3 4.97 61.98 8.50
N ARG A 4 5.64 61.73 9.63
CA ARG A 4 6.62 60.64 9.78
C ARG A 4 6.08 59.40 10.52
N ASP A 5 4.92 59.52 11.18
CA ASP A 5 4.33 58.43 11.99
C ASP A 5 3.24 57.60 11.29
N PHE A 6 2.72 58.04 10.13
CA PHE A 6 1.67 57.29 9.43
C PHE A 6 2.24 56.20 8.49
N ALA A 7 3.52 56.30 8.11
CA ALA A 7 4.18 55.33 7.25
C ALA A 7 4.71 54.09 8.01
N SER A 8 4.95 54.18 9.32
CA SER A 8 5.52 53.06 10.09
C SER A 8 4.46 52.07 10.62
N ARG A 9 3.22 52.53 10.88
CA ARG A 9 2.13 51.67 11.39
C ARG A 9 1.43 50.83 10.32
N THR A 10 1.35 51.31 9.08
CA THR A 10 0.76 50.54 7.96
C THR A 10 1.69 49.43 7.47
N LEU A 11 3.01 49.59 7.62
CA LEU A 11 3.98 48.56 7.22
C LEU A 11 3.96 47.34 8.16
N VAL A 12 3.72 47.55 9.46
CA VAL A 12 3.72 46.48 10.47
C VAL A 12 2.46 45.59 10.38
N ILE A 13 1.31 46.13 9.98
CA ILE A 13 0.07 45.35 9.85
C ILE A 13 0.09 44.47 8.60
N CYS A 14 0.72 44.92 7.50
CA CYS A 14 0.93 44.08 6.32
C CYS A 14 1.90 42.92 6.60
N PHE A 15 2.95 43.13 7.39
CA PHE A 15 3.90 42.06 7.76
C PHE A 15 3.25 41.00 8.67
N VAL A 16 2.39 41.39 9.62
CA VAL A 16 1.69 40.43 10.51
C VAL A 16 0.65 39.61 9.75
N GLY A 17 -0.07 40.21 8.78
CA GLY A 17 -0.99 39.49 7.90
C GLY A 17 -0.28 38.51 6.94
N LEU A 18 0.88 38.90 6.40
CA LEU A 18 1.72 38.01 5.58
C LEU A 18 2.27 36.82 6.38
N LEU A 19 2.65 37.02 7.65
CA LEU A 19 3.14 35.94 8.51
C LEU A 19 2.03 34.93 8.86
N ALA A 20 0.81 35.40 9.13
CA ALA A 20 -0.34 34.53 9.36
C ALA A 20 -0.76 33.74 8.10
N ALA A 21 -0.75 34.38 6.92
CA ALA A 21 -1.06 33.72 5.66
C ALA A 21 0.03 32.70 5.26
N CYS A 22 1.31 33.01 5.47
CA CYS A 22 2.41 32.06 5.26
C CYS A 22 2.35 30.87 6.22
N SER A 23 1.94 31.09 7.47
CA SER A 23 1.69 30.03 8.45
C SER A 23 0.60 29.07 7.98
N GLN A 24 -0.56 29.60 7.57
CA GLN A 24 -1.69 28.79 7.09
C GLN A 24 -1.36 28.03 5.80
N LYS A 25 -0.59 28.65 4.90
CA LYS A 25 -0.14 28.04 3.65
C LYS A 25 0.77 26.83 3.90
N ALA A 26 1.72 26.97 4.84
CA ALA A 26 2.59 25.88 5.26
C ALA A 26 1.80 24.73 5.90
N GLU A 27 0.81 25.06 6.74
CA GLU A 27 -0.05 24.09 7.42
C GLU A 27 -0.90 23.26 6.44
N MET A 28 -1.47 23.89 5.42
CA MET A 28 -2.25 23.18 4.39
C MET A 28 -1.37 22.28 3.50
N LEU A 29 -0.14 22.72 3.20
CA LEU A 29 0.80 21.89 2.48
C LEU A 29 1.25 20.68 3.33
N LYS A 30 1.47 20.90 4.62
CA LYS A 30 1.74 19.82 5.59
C LYS A 30 0.60 18.81 5.59
N LEU A 31 -0.66 19.25 5.60
CA LEU A 31 -1.81 18.35 5.54
C LEU A 31 -1.83 17.53 4.25
N SER A 32 -1.50 18.13 3.10
CA SER A 32 -1.37 17.41 1.83
C SER A 32 -0.22 16.38 1.86
N ALA A 33 0.91 16.73 2.48
CA ALA A 33 2.02 15.79 2.71
C ALA A 33 1.61 14.64 3.64
N THR A 34 0.82 14.92 4.68
CA THR A 34 0.24 13.88 5.56
C THR A 34 -0.72 12.98 4.82
N GLN A 35 -1.62 13.51 3.98
CA GLN A 35 -2.53 12.70 3.14
C GLN A 35 -1.75 11.74 2.24
N PHE A 36 -0.70 12.24 1.56
CA PHE A 36 0.20 11.42 0.78
C PHE A 36 0.88 10.35 1.63
N GLY A 37 1.44 10.72 2.78
CA GLY A 37 2.08 9.80 3.73
C GLY A 37 1.15 8.68 4.17
N THR A 38 -0.07 9.01 4.62
CA THR A 38 -1.08 8.02 5.02
C THR A 38 -1.45 7.08 3.88
N ALA A 39 -1.65 7.61 2.67
CA ALA A 39 -1.95 6.77 1.51
C ALA A 39 -0.78 5.83 1.15
N THR A 40 0.46 6.28 1.29
CA THR A 40 1.64 5.44 1.05
C THR A 40 1.81 4.35 2.10
N GLU A 41 1.48 4.62 3.37
CA GLU A 41 1.44 3.57 4.41
C GLU A 41 0.38 2.51 4.07
N SER A 42 -0.83 2.92 3.69
CA SER A 42 -1.87 1.98 3.24
C SER A 42 -1.44 1.16 2.02
N ALA A 43 -0.74 1.77 1.06
CA ALA A 43 -0.18 1.06 -0.10
C ALA A 43 0.86 0.02 0.32
N PHE A 44 1.77 0.37 1.23
CA PHE A 44 2.78 -0.56 1.73
C PHE A 44 2.19 -1.66 2.62
N ASP A 45 1.14 -1.39 3.40
CA ASP A 45 0.40 -2.41 4.14
C ASP A 45 -0.30 -3.40 3.19
N ALA A 46 -0.97 -2.90 2.15
CA ALA A 46 -1.57 -3.73 1.11
C ALA A 46 -0.50 -4.57 0.40
N TYR A 47 0.67 -3.97 0.10
CA TYR A 47 1.77 -4.69 -0.54
C TYR A 47 2.35 -5.80 0.34
N GLY A 48 2.53 -5.53 1.63
CA GLY A 48 2.97 -6.51 2.62
C GLY A 48 1.98 -7.67 2.78
N THR A 49 0.68 -7.34 2.78
CA THR A 49 -0.42 -8.31 2.80
C THR A 49 -0.39 -9.19 1.56
N ALA A 50 -0.33 -8.59 0.37
CA ALA A 50 -0.28 -9.33 -0.89
C ALA A 50 0.95 -10.22 -1.02
N GLN A 51 2.11 -9.75 -0.56
CA GLN A 51 3.31 -10.57 -0.53
C GLN A 51 3.18 -11.76 0.41
N SER A 52 2.62 -11.56 1.61
CA SER A 52 2.43 -12.63 2.60
C SER A 52 1.43 -13.68 2.09
N ALA A 53 0.33 -13.20 1.49
CA ALA A 53 -0.73 -14.01 0.91
C ALA A 53 -0.21 -15.01 -0.14
N GLN A 54 0.82 -14.67 -0.93
CA GLN A 54 1.40 -15.59 -1.93
C GLN A 54 1.82 -16.94 -1.33
N PHE A 55 2.20 -16.95 -0.06
CA PHE A 55 2.75 -18.11 0.63
C PHE A 55 1.80 -18.69 1.68
N GLU A 56 0.60 -18.13 1.83
CA GLU A 56 -0.39 -18.68 2.72
C GLU A 56 -1.01 -19.95 2.11
N PRO A 57 -0.98 -21.10 2.79
CA PRO A 57 -1.71 -22.28 2.34
C PRO A 57 -3.22 -22.08 2.45
N PHE A 58 -4.00 -23.02 1.94
CA PHE A 58 -5.43 -23.07 2.26
C PHE A 58 -5.63 -23.27 3.77
N ALA A 59 -6.65 -22.60 4.32
CA ALA A 59 -7.06 -22.85 5.68
C ALA A 59 -7.56 -24.30 5.81
N LYS A 60 -6.99 -25.03 6.76
CA LYS A 60 -7.44 -26.40 7.08
C LYS A 60 -8.77 -26.37 7.81
N SER A 61 -9.66 -27.28 7.46
CA SER A 61 -10.87 -27.60 8.22
C SER A 61 -10.53 -28.14 9.61
N ALA A 62 -11.52 -28.15 10.52
CA ALA A 62 -11.33 -28.70 11.86
C ALA A 62 -10.96 -30.19 11.83
N ASP A 63 -11.51 -30.95 10.89
CA ASP A 63 -11.21 -32.37 10.72
C ASP A 63 -9.81 -32.60 10.19
N GLU A 64 -9.33 -31.79 9.23
CA GLU A 64 -7.96 -31.85 8.74
C GLU A 64 -6.95 -31.51 9.84
N LYS A 65 -7.21 -30.45 10.63
CA LYS A 65 -6.38 -30.11 11.79
C LYS A 65 -6.35 -31.22 12.83
N ARG A 66 -7.51 -31.86 13.07
CA ARG A 66 -7.59 -33.00 13.99
C ARG A 66 -6.77 -34.19 13.48
N ALA A 67 -6.90 -34.54 12.20
CA ALA A 67 -6.15 -35.65 11.59
C ALA A 67 -4.64 -35.39 11.64
N GLU A 68 -4.23 -34.17 11.33
CA GLU A 68 -2.82 -33.75 11.41
C GLU A 68 -2.30 -33.80 12.84
N PHE A 69 -3.06 -33.30 13.83
CA PHE A 69 -2.68 -33.39 15.23
C PHE A 69 -2.43 -34.82 15.68
N LEU A 70 -3.33 -35.74 15.34
CA LEU A 70 -3.18 -37.16 15.68
C LEU A 70 -1.92 -37.75 15.05
N ASN A 71 -1.70 -37.53 13.74
CA ASN A 71 -0.51 -38.01 13.04
C ASN A 71 0.80 -37.39 13.56
N ASN A 72 0.79 -36.10 13.88
CA ASN A 72 1.94 -35.41 14.46
C ASN A 72 2.24 -35.98 15.86
N MET A 73 1.24 -36.24 16.69
CA MET A 73 1.43 -36.83 18.02
C MET A 73 1.98 -38.27 17.97
N GLU A 74 1.63 -39.07 16.95
CA GLU A 74 2.20 -40.41 16.77
C GLU A 74 3.72 -40.37 16.49
N THR A 75 4.19 -39.31 15.84
CA THR A 75 5.61 -39.16 15.43
C THR A 75 6.40 -38.21 16.34
N PHE A 76 5.74 -37.48 17.23
CA PHE A 76 6.37 -36.51 18.12
C PHE A 76 7.00 -37.19 19.34
N ASN A 77 8.33 -37.14 19.40
CA ASN A 77 9.13 -37.82 20.42
C ASN A 77 9.67 -36.89 21.52
N SER A 78 9.26 -35.62 21.53
CA SER A 78 9.71 -34.61 22.48
C SER A 78 8.61 -34.26 23.49
N SER A 79 8.93 -33.49 24.53
CA SER A 79 7.90 -33.02 25.47
C SER A 79 6.99 -31.99 24.80
N VAL A 80 5.67 -32.13 25.02
CA VAL A 80 4.69 -31.13 24.59
C VAL A 80 4.85 -29.89 25.50
N THR A 81 4.92 -28.72 24.88
CA THR A 81 5.06 -27.43 25.56
C THR A 81 4.10 -26.42 24.94
N PRO A 82 3.76 -25.32 25.65
CA PRO A 82 2.97 -24.24 25.05
C PRO A 82 3.57 -23.69 23.74
N ALA A 83 4.90 -23.77 23.57
CA ALA A 83 5.59 -23.27 22.38
C ALA A 83 5.46 -24.18 21.14
N ASN A 84 5.11 -25.46 21.30
CA ASN A 84 5.04 -26.40 20.19
C ASN A 84 3.63 -26.94 19.93
N VAL A 85 2.67 -26.74 20.83
CA VAL A 85 1.31 -27.28 20.71
C VAL A 85 0.59 -26.80 19.44
N GLU A 86 0.77 -25.54 19.05
CA GLU A 86 0.14 -24.99 17.84
C GLU A 86 0.74 -25.62 16.57
N ALA A 87 2.04 -25.89 16.55
CA ALA A 87 2.72 -26.59 15.46
C ALA A 87 2.28 -28.05 15.32
N LEU A 88 1.89 -28.68 16.44
CA LEU A 88 1.35 -30.03 16.44
C LEU A 88 -0.06 -30.07 15.86
N VAL A 89 -0.89 -29.04 16.11
CA VAL A 89 -2.26 -28.94 15.59
C VAL A 89 -2.30 -28.51 14.13
N ASP A 90 -1.46 -27.55 13.76
CA ASP A 90 -1.34 -27.05 12.40
C ASP A 90 0.10 -26.61 12.15
N ARG A 91 0.87 -27.48 11.50
CA ARG A 91 2.29 -27.18 11.22
C ARG A 91 2.43 -25.91 10.37
N ASN A 92 1.44 -25.61 9.52
CA ASN A 92 1.44 -24.43 8.67
C ASN A 92 1.08 -23.14 9.42
N ALA A 93 0.37 -23.24 10.56
CA ALA A 93 0.13 -22.08 11.43
C ALA A 93 1.40 -21.67 12.19
N SER A 94 2.25 -22.64 12.56
CA SER A 94 3.48 -22.41 13.31
C SER A 94 4.70 -22.05 12.47
N SER A 95 4.73 -22.49 11.21
CA SER A 95 5.77 -22.09 10.26
C SER A 95 5.32 -20.79 9.63
N GLY A 96 5.68 -19.67 10.28
CA GLY A 96 5.54 -18.34 9.70
C GLY A 96 5.92 -18.40 8.22
N THR A 97 4.92 -18.18 7.37
CA THR A 97 4.92 -18.42 5.93
C THR A 97 6.30 -18.26 5.30
N VAL A 98 6.79 -19.34 4.68
CA VAL A 98 8.12 -19.52 4.10
C VAL A 98 8.49 -18.49 3.00
N GLY A 99 7.65 -17.50 2.71
CA GLY A 99 7.96 -16.42 1.77
C GLY A 99 7.88 -14.98 2.32
N SER A 100 7.82 -14.79 3.65
CA SER A 100 8.13 -13.49 4.26
C SER A 100 9.60 -13.40 4.66
N SER A 101 10.51 -13.46 3.68
CA SER A 101 11.94 -13.36 3.96
C SER A 101 12.20 -12.10 4.81
N SER A 102 13.05 -12.22 5.84
CA SER A 102 13.45 -11.08 6.67
C SER A 102 13.96 -9.90 5.83
N GLN A 103 14.57 -10.21 4.68
CA GLN A 103 14.98 -9.26 3.67
C GLN A 103 13.79 -8.47 3.07
N TRP A 104 12.68 -9.12 2.71
CA TRP A 104 11.49 -8.42 2.22
C TRP A 104 10.93 -7.45 3.27
N LYS A 105 10.80 -7.92 4.51
CA LYS A 105 10.32 -7.08 5.63
C LYS A 105 11.24 -5.88 5.85
N ALA A 106 12.56 -6.07 5.73
CA ALA A 106 13.53 -4.98 5.81
C ALA A 106 13.40 -3.99 4.64
N THR A 107 13.18 -4.48 3.41
CA THR A 107 12.92 -3.63 2.24
C THR A 107 11.66 -2.78 2.45
N LEU A 108 10.56 -3.38 2.90
CA LEU A 108 9.31 -2.66 3.15
C LEU A 108 9.46 -1.64 4.29
N ALA A 109 10.18 -1.97 5.35
CA ALA A 109 10.49 -1.04 6.44
C ALA A 109 11.35 0.14 5.94
N SER A 110 12.34 -0.11 5.09
CA SER A 110 13.16 0.93 4.48
C SER A 110 12.34 1.84 3.55
N LEU A 111 11.38 1.30 2.81
CA LEU A 111 10.45 2.12 2.02
C LEU A 111 9.60 3.00 2.93
N ARG A 112 8.95 2.46 3.96
CA ARG A 112 8.18 3.25 4.93
C ARG A 112 9.00 4.39 5.53
N GLN A 113 10.21 4.07 5.97
CA GLN A 113 11.10 5.06 6.55
C GLN A 113 11.39 6.22 5.59
N GLN A 114 11.69 5.96 4.31
CA GLN A 114 11.95 7.02 3.32
C GLN A 114 10.76 7.98 3.15
N TYR A 115 9.53 7.46 3.18
CA TYR A 115 8.32 8.28 3.01
C TYR A 115 7.99 9.05 4.28
N GLN A 116 8.17 8.44 5.45
CA GLN A 116 8.03 9.11 6.75
C GLN A 116 9.05 10.23 6.90
N GLU A 117 10.31 10.01 6.51
CA GLU A 117 11.35 11.05 6.49
C GLU A 117 10.97 12.21 5.57
N PHE A 118 10.37 11.93 4.42
CA PHE A 118 9.86 12.99 3.54
C PHE A 118 8.73 13.79 4.19
N VAL A 119 7.73 13.14 4.82
CA VAL A 119 6.64 13.84 5.51
C VAL A 119 7.19 14.69 6.67
N ALA A 120 8.19 14.19 7.40
CA ALA A 120 8.83 14.90 8.50
C ALA A 120 9.56 16.19 8.09
N ILE A 121 9.89 16.37 6.79
CA ILE A 121 10.38 17.67 6.27
C ILE A 121 9.36 18.78 6.57
N PHE A 122 8.07 18.46 6.48
CA PHE A 122 6.97 19.42 6.68
C PHE A 122 6.63 19.65 8.15
N ASP A 123 7.08 18.80 9.07
CA ASP A 123 6.93 19.01 10.52
C ASP A 123 7.78 20.18 11.03
N ASN A 124 8.90 20.46 10.36
CA ASN A 124 9.85 21.50 10.74
C ASN A 124 9.63 22.83 9.97
N ILE A 125 8.57 22.94 9.18
CA ILE A 125 8.20 24.21 8.55
C ILE A 125 7.57 25.10 9.62
N GLU A 126 8.41 25.86 10.33
CA GLU A 126 7.92 26.86 11.28
C GLU A 126 7.02 27.88 10.57
N SER A 127 5.84 28.07 11.14
CA SER A 127 4.85 29.08 10.79
C SER A 127 5.48 30.48 10.71
N GLY A 128 5.80 30.92 9.49
CA GLY A 128 6.25 32.29 9.20
C GLY A 128 7.73 32.48 8.88
N SER A 129 8.57 31.44 8.85
CA SER A 129 9.99 31.61 8.47
C SER A 129 10.19 31.60 6.96
N ALA A 130 11.08 32.47 6.44
CA ALA A 130 11.57 32.41 5.06
C ALA A 130 12.28 31.06 4.75
N LEU A 131 12.69 30.33 5.80
CA LEU A 131 13.29 29.00 5.71
C LEU A 131 12.28 27.93 5.30
N GLY A 132 10.99 28.11 5.60
CA GLY A 132 9.91 27.21 5.21
C GLY A 132 9.74 27.06 3.70
N ALA A 133 9.87 28.15 2.94
CA ALA A 133 9.78 28.10 1.46
C ALA A 133 10.95 27.34 0.83
N SER A 134 12.15 27.43 1.42
CA SER A 134 13.33 26.67 0.98
C SER A 134 13.15 25.18 1.27
N ALA A 135 12.69 24.81 2.47
CA ALA A 135 12.39 23.43 2.82
C ALA A 135 11.36 22.79 1.86
N VAL A 136 10.28 23.51 1.55
CA VAL A 136 9.27 23.08 0.57
C VAL A 136 9.90 22.87 -0.81
N THR A 137 10.66 23.85 -1.31
CA THR A 137 11.28 23.76 -2.64
C THR A 137 12.28 22.59 -2.72
N ASN A 138 13.07 22.39 -1.67
CA ASN A 138 14.06 21.31 -1.59
C ASN A 138 13.43 19.92 -1.43
N SER A 139 12.18 19.84 -0.96
CA SER A 139 11.43 18.60 -0.89
C SER A 139 10.95 18.09 -2.26
N GLY A 140 10.81 18.99 -3.25
CA GLY A 140 10.30 18.65 -4.59
C GLY A 140 11.10 17.55 -5.31
N PRO A 141 12.44 17.63 -5.38
CA PRO A 141 13.26 16.55 -5.95
C PRO A 141 13.17 15.23 -5.17
N ILE A 142 12.93 15.27 -3.86
CA ILE A 142 12.75 14.07 -3.03
C ILE A 142 11.42 13.42 -3.40
N LEU A 143 10.33 14.19 -3.44
CA LEU A 143 9.02 13.69 -3.84
C LEU A 143 9.01 13.11 -5.25
N LYS A 144 9.70 13.75 -6.22
CA LYS A 144 9.82 13.21 -7.57
C LYS A 144 10.42 11.79 -7.56
N LYS A 145 11.46 11.55 -6.77
CA LYS A 145 12.07 10.21 -6.62
C LYS A 145 11.10 9.21 -5.97
N LEU A 146 10.40 9.61 -4.92
CA LEU A 146 9.41 8.75 -4.25
C LEU A 146 8.28 8.37 -5.22
N ARG A 147 7.76 9.33 -6.00
CA ARG A 147 6.74 9.06 -7.03
C ARG A 147 7.24 8.10 -8.11
N GLN A 148 8.49 8.20 -8.53
CA GLN A 148 9.10 7.25 -9.46
C GLN A 148 9.20 5.84 -8.85
N GLN A 149 9.48 5.73 -7.56
CA GLN A 149 9.46 4.43 -6.86
C GLN A 149 8.04 3.85 -6.81
N LEU A 150 7.01 4.65 -6.47
CA LEU A 150 5.61 4.19 -6.52
C LEU A 150 5.22 3.72 -7.92
N ALA A 151 5.59 4.46 -8.97
CA ALA A 151 5.32 4.08 -10.35
C ALA A 151 6.00 2.75 -10.72
N SER A 152 7.26 2.56 -10.31
CA SER A 152 7.98 1.31 -10.55
C SER A 152 7.30 0.10 -9.87
N ILE A 153 6.87 0.27 -8.61
CA ILE A 153 6.16 -0.79 -7.88
C ILE A 153 4.79 -1.05 -8.51
N THR A 154 4.05 0.00 -8.88
CA THR A 154 2.76 -0.11 -9.56
C THR A 154 2.89 -0.87 -10.87
N LYS A 155 3.91 -0.55 -11.68
CA LYS A 155 4.22 -1.27 -12.92
C LYS A 155 4.48 -2.75 -12.65
N ASN A 156 5.28 -3.08 -11.63
CA ASN A 156 5.55 -4.46 -11.26
C ASN A 156 4.27 -5.21 -10.84
N LEU A 157 3.37 -4.57 -10.09
CA LEU A 157 2.08 -5.16 -9.71
C LEU A 157 1.15 -5.39 -10.91
N GLN A 158 1.25 -4.56 -11.95
CA GLN A 158 0.49 -4.73 -13.19
C GLN A 158 1.06 -5.87 -14.05
N GLU A 159 2.39 -5.93 -14.22
CA GLU A 159 3.07 -6.91 -15.08
C GLU A 159 3.17 -8.30 -14.42
N THR A 160 3.39 -8.33 -13.11
CA THR A 160 3.57 -9.55 -12.31
C THR A 160 2.68 -9.50 -11.06
N PRO A 161 1.35 -9.69 -11.21
CA PRO A 161 0.44 -9.64 -10.08
C PRO A 161 0.75 -10.75 -9.06
N PRO A 162 0.48 -10.49 -7.76
CA PRO A 162 0.53 -11.52 -6.74
C PRO A 162 -0.36 -12.70 -7.11
N GLN A 163 0.20 -13.91 -7.02
CA GLN A 163 -0.52 -15.16 -7.26
C GLN A 163 -0.35 -16.01 -6.01
N TYR A 164 -1.41 -16.66 -5.51
CA TYR A 164 -1.36 -17.47 -4.29
C TYR A 164 -0.53 -18.74 -4.53
N LEU A 165 0.80 -18.62 -4.65
CA LEU A 165 1.73 -19.64 -5.13
C LEU A 165 1.55 -20.98 -4.40
N ASN A 166 1.46 -20.95 -3.07
CA ASN A 166 1.27 -22.17 -2.29
C ASN A 166 -0.09 -22.82 -2.54
N ARG A 167 -1.17 -22.03 -2.64
CA ARG A 167 -2.52 -22.54 -2.94
C ARG A 167 -2.59 -23.10 -4.36
N ARG A 168 -1.98 -22.42 -5.34
CA ARG A 168 -1.86 -22.93 -6.73
C ARG A 168 -1.13 -24.27 -6.75
N ALA A 169 0.00 -24.39 -6.06
CA ALA A 169 0.74 -25.64 -5.96
C ALA A 169 -0.11 -26.75 -5.33
N THR A 170 -0.88 -26.45 -4.28
CA THR A 170 -1.84 -27.40 -3.67
C THR A 170 -2.90 -27.86 -4.67
N LEU A 171 -3.52 -26.95 -5.41
CA LEU A 171 -4.52 -27.32 -6.42
C LEU A 171 -3.92 -28.16 -7.54
N VAL A 172 -2.71 -27.85 -8.00
CA VAL A 172 -2.00 -28.66 -9.01
C VAL A 172 -1.73 -30.07 -8.49
N ALA A 173 -1.27 -30.21 -7.24
CA ALA A 173 -1.05 -31.50 -6.61
C ALA A 173 -2.37 -32.29 -6.48
N GLN A 174 -3.46 -31.64 -6.07
CA GLN A 174 -4.79 -32.26 -6.00
C GLN A 174 -5.27 -32.76 -7.36
N LEU A 175 -5.09 -31.97 -8.43
CA LEU A 175 -5.47 -32.39 -9.78
C LEU A 175 -4.70 -33.65 -10.21
N ASN A 176 -3.40 -33.68 -9.95
CA ASN A 176 -2.55 -34.83 -10.25
C ASN A 176 -2.97 -36.07 -9.44
N ALA A 177 -3.36 -35.89 -8.17
CA ALA A 177 -3.89 -36.97 -7.34
C ALA A 177 -5.21 -37.52 -7.89
N ILE A 178 -6.16 -36.66 -8.29
CA ILE A 178 -7.42 -37.10 -8.93
C ILE A 178 -7.12 -37.89 -10.22
N ARG A 179 -6.15 -37.44 -11.02
CA ARG A 179 -5.76 -38.13 -12.25
C ARG A 179 -5.19 -39.52 -12.00
N ALA A 180 -4.32 -39.66 -11.00
CA ALA A 180 -3.64 -40.91 -10.65
C ALA A 180 -4.51 -41.90 -9.86
N ASP A 181 -5.67 -41.48 -9.37
CA ASP A 181 -6.60 -42.36 -8.67
C ASP A 181 -7.37 -43.23 -9.66
N ASP A 182 -7.05 -44.52 -9.64
CA ASP A 182 -7.67 -45.56 -10.48
C ASP A 182 -8.84 -46.27 -9.77
N ASN A 183 -9.10 -45.93 -8.50
CA ASN A 183 -10.19 -46.54 -7.73
C ASN A 183 -11.55 -45.86 -7.96
N ASP A 184 -11.53 -44.62 -8.47
CA ASP A 184 -12.74 -43.87 -8.81
C ASP A 184 -13.40 -44.41 -10.08
N ASP A 185 -14.71 -44.60 -10.03
CA ASP A 185 -15.50 -44.73 -11.25
C ASP A 185 -15.55 -43.40 -12.04
N ALA A 186 -16.03 -43.46 -13.28
CA ALA A 186 -16.07 -42.29 -14.16
C ALA A 186 -16.93 -41.13 -13.60
N ALA A 187 -17.99 -41.42 -12.84
CA ALA A 187 -18.86 -40.40 -12.28
C ALA A 187 -18.22 -39.72 -11.06
N ALA A 188 -17.60 -40.49 -10.17
CA ALA A 188 -16.83 -39.97 -9.04
C ALA A 188 -15.68 -39.07 -9.50
N LYS A 189 -14.91 -39.52 -10.50
CA LYS A 189 -13.79 -38.77 -11.07
C LYS A 189 -14.25 -37.45 -11.72
N LYS A 190 -15.39 -37.47 -12.42
CA LYS A 190 -16.00 -36.26 -13.00
C LYS A 190 -16.39 -35.25 -11.92
N LEU A 191 -17.05 -35.69 -10.85
CA LEU A 191 -17.45 -34.81 -9.74
C LEU A 191 -16.22 -34.15 -9.08
N ARG A 192 -15.14 -34.91 -8.86
CA ARG A 192 -13.89 -34.37 -8.30
C ARG A 192 -13.26 -33.32 -9.22
N TYR A 193 -13.30 -33.49 -10.54
CA TYR A 193 -12.85 -32.46 -11.48
C TYR A 193 -13.72 -31.20 -11.44
N GLU A 194 -15.03 -31.33 -11.31
CA GLU A 194 -15.93 -30.17 -11.19
C GLU A 194 -15.65 -29.38 -9.91
N LEU A 195 -15.48 -30.05 -8.76
CA LEU A 195 -15.10 -29.41 -7.50
C LEU A 195 -13.72 -28.74 -7.55
N TRP A 196 -12.75 -29.39 -8.21
CA TRP A 196 -11.43 -28.82 -8.43
C TRP A 196 -11.52 -27.54 -9.29
N LEU A 197 -12.30 -27.58 -10.38
CA LEU A 197 -12.47 -26.43 -11.27
C LEU A 197 -13.11 -25.25 -10.53
N GLN A 198 -14.10 -25.49 -9.67
CA GLN A 198 -14.69 -24.46 -8.81
C GLN A 198 -13.65 -23.84 -7.87
N SER A 199 -12.81 -24.68 -7.25
CA SER A 199 -11.73 -24.21 -6.37
C SER A 199 -10.70 -23.37 -7.11
N TRP A 200 -10.35 -23.77 -8.34
CA TRP A 200 -9.45 -23.02 -9.20
C TRP A 200 -10.02 -21.65 -9.61
N GLN A 201 -11.28 -21.60 -10.03
CA GLN A 201 -11.96 -20.36 -10.40
C GLN A 201 -12.08 -19.40 -9.20
N SER A 202 -12.41 -19.92 -8.02
CA SER A 202 -12.43 -19.14 -6.78
C SER A 202 -11.06 -18.56 -6.45
N LEU A 203 -9.99 -19.35 -6.61
CA LEU A 203 -8.62 -18.88 -6.40
C LEU A 203 -8.25 -17.75 -7.37
N MET A 204 -8.55 -17.90 -8.66
CA MET A 204 -8.29 -16.87 -9.67
C MET A 204 -9.05 -15.57 -9.36
N ALA A 205 -10.31 -15.65 -8.91
CA ALA A 205 -11.08 -14.48 -8.51
C ALA A 205 -10.47 -13.79 -7.28
N ALA A 206 -9.99 -14.56 -6.30
CA ALA A 206 -9.27 -14.02 -5.15
C ALA A 206 -7.93 -13.37 -5.54
N GLU A 207 -7.20 -13.93 -6.51
CA GLU A 207 -5.97 -13.32 -7.05
C GLU A 207 -6.26 -11.96 -7.70
N GLN A 208 -7.33 -11.88 -8.50
CA GLN A 208 -7.76 -10.64 -9.14
C GLN A 208 -8.16 -9.57 -8.11
N GLU A 209 -8.87 -9.96 -7.06
CA GLU A 209 -9.26 -9.04 -5.99
C GLU A 209 -8.06 -8.56 -5.15
N LEU A 210 -7.11 -9.45 -4.89
CA LEU A 210 -5.86 -9.09 -4.22
C LEU A 210 -5.07 -8.07 -5.05
N GLN A 211 -5.00 -8.27 -6.37
CA GLN A 211 -4.37 -7.32 -7.29
C GLN A 211 -5.10 -5.98 -7.31
N SER A 212 -6.43 -5.98 -7.48
CA SER A 212 -7.25 -4.77 -7.59
C SER A 212 -7.12 -3.91 -6.33
N THR A 213 -7.25 -4.53 -5.14
CA THR A 213 -7.12 -3.86 -3.86
C THR A 213 -5.72 -3.29 -3.66
N THR A 214 -4.68 -4.05 -4.00
CA THR A 214 -3.30 -3.56 -3.88
C THR A 214 -3.06 -2.37 -4.83
N LEU A 215 -3.43 -2.50 -6.11
CA LEU A 215 -3.26 -1.43 -7.10
C LEU A 215 -4.01 -0.16 -6.71
N ARG A 216 -5.23 -0.28 -6.19
CA ARG A 216 -6.04 0.85 -5.71
C ARG A 216 -5.29 1.71 -4.71
N HIS A 217 -4.65 1.10 -3.72
CA HIS A 217 -3.87 1.87 -2.74
C HIS A 217 -2.64 2.54 -3.37
N PHE A 218 -1.92 1.88 -4.28
CA PHE A 218 -0.78 2.48 -4.98
C PHE A 218 -1.19 3.62 -5.91
N ILE A 219 -2.34 3.52 -6.56
CA ILE A 219 -2.90 4.56 -7.41
C ILE A 219 -3.33 5.77 -6.59
N SER A 220 -4.00 5.55 -5.45
CA SER A 220 -4.32 6.62 -4.49
C SER A 220 -3.07 7.36 -4.00
N ALA A 221 -2.03 6.61 -3.58
CA ALA A 221 -0.76 7.18 -3.17
C ALA A 221 -0.07 7.97 -4.29
N SER A 222 -0.04 7.41 -5.51
CA SER A 222 0.59 8.04 -6.68
C SER A 222 -0.13 9.33 -7.10
N THR A 223 -1.46 9.33 -7.07
CA THR A 223 -2.30 10.49 -7.39
C THR A 223 -2.10 11.62 -6.38
N LEU A 224 -2.13 11.31 -5.08
CA LEU A 224 -1.85 12.28 -4.02
C LEU A 224 -0.42 12.81 -4.11
N GLY A 225 0.55 11.96 -4.44
CA GLY A 225 1.93 12.38 -4.67
C GLY A 225 2.06 13.35 -5.86
N ALA A 226 1.36 13.10 -6.96
CA ALA A 226 1.34 14.01 -8.11
C ALA A 226 0.71 15.37 -7.78
N LYS A 227 -0.35 15.36 -6.98
CA LYS A 227 -0.98 16.58 -6.48
C LYS A 227 -0.05 17.37 -5.58
N LEU A 228 0.58 16.70 -4.61
CA LEU A 228 1.55 17.32 -3.71
C LEU A 228 2.75 17.90 -4.47
N GLN A 229 3.23 17.22 -5.52
CA GLN A 229 4.28 17.76 -6.38
C GLN A 229 3.83 19.07 -7.03
N THR A 230 2.62 19.12 -7.57
CA THR A 230 2.06 20.33 -8.18
C THR A 230 1.98 21.47 -7.16
N GLN A 231 1.61 21.16 -5.91
CA GLN A 231 1.58 22.15 -4.83
C GLN A 231 2.98 22.66 -4.46
N ILE A 232 3.97 21.78 -4.38
CA ILE A 232 5.36 22.14 -4.10
C ILE A 232 5.94 23.00 -5.23
N ASP A 233 5.77 22.58 -6.48
CA ASP A 233 6.31 23.27 -7.67
C ASP A 233 5.70 24.67 -7.83
N ASN A 234 4.44 24.84 -7.42
CA ASN A 234 3.74 26.11 -7.48
C ASN A 234 3.66 26.83 -6.12
N TYR A 235 4.40 26.37 -5.11
CA TYR A 235 4.24 26.83 -3.73
C TYR A 235 4.29 28.36 -3.65
N ALA A 236 5.26 29.02 -4.28
CA ALA A 236 5.36 30.48 -4.25
C ALA A 236 4.11 31.23 -4.77
N LYS A 237 3.36 30.63 -5.71
CA LYS A 237 2.22 31.25 -6.41
C LYS A 237 0.86 30.92 -5.80
N LEU A 238 0.76 29.83 -5.03
CA LEU A 238 -0.51 29.39 -4.44
C LEU A 238 -0.94 30.29 -3.29
N ASP A 239 -2.22 30.62 -3.23
CA ASP A 239 -2.82 31.20 -2.03
C ASP A 239 -3.36 30.11 -1.10
N VAL A 240 -3.78 30.50 0.10
CA VAL A 240 -4.30 29.55 1.11
C VAL A 240 -5.57 28.87 0.61
N ALA A 241 -6.45 29.58 -0.11
CA ALA A 241 -7.69 29.03 -0.67
C ALA A 241 -7.41 27.92 -1.69
N SER A 242 -6.41 28.09 -2.54
CA SER A 242 -5.98 27.08 -3.51
C SER A 242 -5.45 25.83 -2.82
N LEU A 243 -4.74 25.98 -1.70
CA LEU A 243 -4.25 24.82 -0.93
C LEU A 243 -5.36 24.10 -0.18
N ILE A 244 -6.32 24.82 0.41
CA ILE A 244 -7.52 24.20 1.03
C ILE A 244 -8.26 23.37 0.00
N LYS A 245 -8.56 23.96 -1.17
CA LYS A 245 -9.23 23.27 -2.27
C LYS A 245 -8.42 22.05 -2.70
N ALA A 246 -7.10 22.16 -2.75
CA ALA A 246 -6.24 21.05 -3.12
C ALA A 246 -6.25 19.92 -2.07
N VAL A 247 -6.37 20.20 -0.77
CA VAL A 247 -6.59 19.17 0.25
C VAL A 247 -7.95 18.48 0.05
N GLU A 248 -9.01 19.26 -0.21
CA GLU A 248 -10.37 18.75 -0.41
C GLU A 248 -10.47 17.85 -1.64
N GLU A 249 -10.00 18.29 -2.82
CA GLU A 249 -10.07 17.42 -3.99
C GLU A 249 -9.12 16.21 -3.85
N GLY A 250 -8.15 16.24 -2.91
CA GLY A 250 -7.34 15.07 -2.57
C GLY A 250 -8.19 13.95 -1.94
N ILE A 251 -9.10 14.31 -1.04
CA ILE A 251 -10.06 13.37 -0.43
C ILE A 251 -10.99 12.82 -1.50
N THR A 252 -11.61 13.69 -2.31
CA THR A 252 -12.51 13.27 -3.39
C THR A 252 -11.84 12.38 -4.42
N LEU A 253 -10.56 12.62 -4.74
CA LEU A 253 -9.80 11.76 -5.64
C LEU A 253 -9.64 10.34 -5.09
N VAL A 254 -9.32 10.20 -3.80
CA VAL A 254 -9.20 8.88 -3.17
C VAL A 254 -10.55 8.17 -3.17
N ASP A 255 -11.64 8.88 -2.87
CA ASP A 255 -12.99 8.30 -2.92
C ASP A 255 -13.33 7.82 -4.33
N ASN A 256 -13.07 8.63 -5.37
CA ASN A 256 -13.29 8.23 -6.76
C ASN A 256 -12.44 7.01 -7.16
N ILE A 257 -11.19 6.92 -6.69
CA ILE A 257 -10.31 5.76 -6.94
C ILE A 257 -10.86 4.50 -6.28
N ASN A 258 -11.51 4.62 -5.12
CA ASN A 258 -12.14 3.49 -4.45
C ASN A 258 -13.29 2.89 -5.24
N ASP A 259 -13.96 3.69 -6.06
CA ASP A 259 -15.09 3.26 -6.91
C ASP A 259 -14.66 2.66 -8.27
N LEU A 260 -13.36 2.70 -8.62
CA LEU A 260 -12.87 2.19 -9.90
C LEU A 260 -12.91 0.66 -10.00
N SER A 261 -13.27 0.16 -11.19
CA SER A 261 -13.16 -1.24 -11.59
C SER A 261 -11.70 -1.70 -11.70
N ALA A 262 -11.46 -3.01 -11.76
CA ALA A 262 -10.12 -3.55 -11.97
C ALA A 262 -9.48 -3.06 -13.28
N GLU A 263 -10.25 -3.00 -14.37
CA GLU A 263 -9.80 -2.51 -15.66
C GLU A 263 -9.48 -1.00 -15.62
N GLU A 264 -10.31 -0.22 -14.94
CA GLU A 264 -10.10 1.21 -14.76
C GLU A 264 -8.85 1.49 -13.92
N LEU A 265 -8.61 0.70 -12.87
CA LEU A 265 -7.38 0.77 -12.08
C LEU A 265 -6.14 0.46 -12.93
N LEU A 266 -6.19 -0.55 -13.80
CA LEU A 266 -5.08 -0.85 -14.71
C LEU A 266 -4.77 0.34 -15.63
N SER A 267 -5.80 0.89 -16.29
CA SER A 267 -5.65 2.06 -17.17
C SER A 267 -5.08 3.26 -16.42
N HIS A 268 -5.67 3.60 -15.26
CA HIS A 268 -5.25 4.76 -14.48
C HIS A 268 -3.83 4.60 -13.93
N GLY A 269 -3.44 3.38 -13.54
CA GLY A 269 -2.07 3.06 -13.14
C GLY A 269 -1.07 3.28 -14.28
N THR A 270 -1.41 2.90 -15.51
CA THR A 270 -0.56 3.14 -16.70
C THR A 270 -0.33 4.64 -16.94
N ASP A 271 -1.40 5.44 -16.92
CA ASP A 271 -1.30 6.90 -17.09
C ASP A 271 -0.40 7.55 -16.01
N LEU A 272 -0.50 7.09 -14.76
CA LEU A 272 0.32 7.57 -13.66
C LEU A 272 1.80 7.19 -13.82
N ILE A 273 2.10 5.99 -14.35
CA ILE A 273 3.47 5.55 -14.63
C ILE A 273 4.11 6.44 -15.71
N GLU A 274 3.38 6.74 -16.77
CA GLU A 274 3.85 7.61 -17.85
C GLU A 274 4.15 9.03 -17.38
N THR A 275 3.29 9.58 -16.51
CA THR A 275 3.49 10.94 -15.97
C THR A 275 4.58 11.02 -14.90
N ALA A 276 4.84 9.94 -14.14
CA ALA A 276 5.90 9.91 -13.13
C ALA A 276 7.32 9.76 -13.72
N THR A 277 7.42 9.27 -14.95
CA THR A 277 8.70 9.02 -15.64
C THR A 277 9.19 10.19 -16.51
N GLN A 278 8.39 11.26 -16.63
CA GLN A 278 8.75 12.54 -17.24
C GLN A 278 9.38 13.50 -16.20
#